data_AF-A0A536HTA7-F1
#
_entry.id   AF-A0A536HTA7-F1
#
_cell.length_a   1.000
_cell.length_b   1.000
_cell.length_c   1.000
_cell.angle_alpha   90.00
_cell.angle_beta   90.00
_cell.angle_gamma   90.00
#
_symmetry.space_group_name_H-M   'P 1'
#
loop_
_entity.id
_entity.type
_entity.pdbx_description
1 polymer ?
#
loop_
_entity_poly.entity_id
_entity_poly.type
_entity_poly.pdbx_seq_one_letter_code
_entity_poly.pdbx_strand_id
1 'polypeptide(L)'
;MFIRATRYVYVVLLWLYLAAILFQIFLAGLGFFGTGGFGSHRDLGWTLHLGPLLLLIVAGLGQVGWRLIGWNGLLLLLVGVQPFLPGARGSAPYIAALHPVNAVFIVLVNLELAKRATALVRLPIAPPAAKPTAIKPA
;
A
#
# COMPACT_ATOMS: atom_id res chain seq x y z
N MET A 1 13.69 -16.74 -11.06
CA MET A 1 12.85 -15.88 -11.92
C MET A 1 11.54 -15.50 -11.25
N PHE A 2 10.80 -16.46 -10.67
CA PHE A 2 9.53 -16.23 -9.96
C PHE A 2 9.54 -15.06 -8.96
N ILE A 3 10.43 -15.07 -7.96
CA ILE A 3 10.53 -13.99 -6.94
C ILE A 3 10.68 -12.60 -7.56
N ARG A 4 11.46 -12.47 -8.64
CA ARG A 4 11.64 -11.19 -9.32
C ARG A 4 10.34 -10.72 -9.97
N ALA A 5 9.66 -11.60 -10.69
CA ALA A 5 8.36 -11.29 -11.28
C ALA A 5 7.35 -10.87 -10.20
N THR A 6 7.29 -11.60 -9.08
CA THR A 6 6.41 -11.25 -7.94
C THR A 6 6.72 -9.88 -7.35
N ARG A 7 8.00 -9.49 -7.25
CA ARG A 7 8.37 -8.14 -6.80
C ARG A 7 7.93 -7.04 -7.77
N TYR A 8 8.02 -7.29 -9.08
CA TYR A 8 7.47 -6.35 -10.08
C TYR A 8 5.95 -6.24 -9.97
N VAL A 9 5.24 -7.36 -9.84
CA VAL A 9 3.79 -7.38 -9.60
C VAL A 9 3.44 -6.59 -8.34
N TYR A 10 4.18 -6.78 -7.25
CA TYR A 10 3.99 -6.02 -6.02
C TYR A 10 4.09 -4.50 -6.23
N VAL A 11 5.12 -4.05 -6.96
CA VAL A 11 5.32 -2.64 -7.29
C VAL A 11 4.15 -2.08 -8.11
N VAL A 12 3.74 -2.79 -9.16
CA VAL A 12 2.61 -2.37 -10.00
C VAL A 12 1.33 -2.26 -9.18
N LEU A 13 1.04 -3.25 -8.34
CA LEU A 13 -0.14 -3.24 -7.48
C LEU A 13 -0.13 -2.09 -6.48
N LEU A 14 1.01 -1.72 -5.91
CA LEU A 14 1.12 -0.57 -4.99
C LEU A 14 0.76 0.75 -5.67
N TRP A 15 1.26 0.96 -6.90
CA TRP A 15 0.94 2.16 -7.68
C TRP A 15 -0.52 2.19 -8.14
N LEU A 16 -1.07 1.05 -8.59
CA LEU A 16 -2.49 0.94 -8.94
C LEU A 16 -3.37 1.19 -7.72
N TYR A 17 -3.01 0.64 -6.56
CA TYR A 17 -3.72 0.87 -5.31
C TYR A 17 -3.67 2.34 -4.90
N LEU A 18 -2.53 3.02 -5.09
CA LEU A 18 -2.41 4.45 -4.84
C LEU A 18 -3.36 5.26 -5.73
N ALA A 19 -3.37 4.98 -7.04
CA ALA A 19 -4.28 5.62 -7.97
C ALA A 19 -5.75 5.38 -7.58
N ALA A 20 -6.09 4.16 -7.15
CA ALA A 20 -7.44 3.83 -6.72
C ALA A 20 -7.85 4.55 -5.42
N ILE A 21 -6.95 4.72 -4.45
CA ILE A 21 -7.20 5.50 -3.23
C ILE A 21 -7.47 6.97 -3.60
N LEU A 22 -6.64 7.56 -4.46
CA LEU A 22 -6.83 8.95 -4.93
C LEU A 22 -8.17 9.10 -5.66
N PHE A 23 -8.55 8.12 -6.48
CA PHE A 23 -9.85 8.10 -7.12
C PHE A 23 -11.00 7.98 -6.12
N GLN A 24 -10.85 7.17 -5.06
CA GLN A 24 -11.86 7.07 -4.00
C GLN A 24 -12.05 8.39 -3.24
N ILE A 25 -10.96 9.15 -3.00
CA ILE A 25 -11.03 10.51 -2.42
C ILE A 25 -11.76 11.46 -3.37
N PHE A 26 -11.50 11.37 -4.68
CA PHE A 26 -12.26 12.13 -5.68
C PHE A 26 -13.77 11.81 -5.63
N LEU A 27 -14.16 10.54 -5.50
CA LEU A 27 -15.57 10.15 -5.34
C LEU A 27 -16.18 10.69 -4.05
N ALA A 28 -15.40 10.78 -2.95
CA ALA A 28 -15.84 11.44 -1.73
C ALA A 28 -16.14 12.93 -1.97
N GLY A 29 -15.27 13.59 -2.72
CA GLY A 29 -15.43 14.98 -3.15
C GLY A 29 -16.69 15.17 -3.99
N LEU A 30 -16.95 14.29 -4.96
CA LEU A 30 -18.19 14.32 -5.73
C LEU A 30 -19.43 14.26 -4.83
N GLY A 31 -19.45 13.32 -3.87
CA GLY A 31 -20.52 13.23 -2.87
C GLY A 31 -20.65 14.49 -2.01
N PHE A 32 -19.52 15.07 -1.59
CA PHE A 32 -19.48 16.30 -0.79
C PHE A 32 -20.04 17.51 -1.53
N PHE A 33 -19.71 17.67 -2.82
CA PHE A 33 -20.23 18.75 -3.67
C PHE A 33 -21.64 18.49 -4.22
N GLY A 34 -22.30 17.41 -3.78
CA GLY A 34 -23.68 17.09 -4.18
C GLY A 34 -23.83 16.45 -5.56
N THR A 35 -22.71 16.07 -6.21
CA THR A 35 -22.70 15.39 -7.51
C THR A 35 -22.60 13.88 -7.32
N GLY A 36 -23.68 13.12 -7.53
CA GLY A 36 -23.62 11.64 -7.54
C GLY A 36 -23.60 10.93 -6.17
N GLY A 37 -23.76 11.67 -5.06
CA GLY A 37 -23.85 11.09 -3.70
C GLY A 37 -22.61 10.31 -3.25
N PHE A 38 -22.72 9.56 -2.14
CA PHE A 38 -21.60 8.80 -1.54
C PHE A 38 -21.60 7.30 -1.90
N GLY A 39 -22.54 6.83 -2.73
CA GLY A 39 -22.69 5.40 -3.07
C GLY A 39 -21.43 4.83 -3.70
N SER A 40 -20.98 5.41 -4.82
CA SER A 40 -19.78 4.94 -5.54
C SER A 40 -18.51 5.03 -4.69
N HIS A 41 -18.37 6.07 -3.85
CA HIS A 41 -17.27 6.19 -2.90
C HIS A 41 -17.29 5.03 -1.88
N ARG A 42 -18.46 4.70 -1.33
CA ARG A 42 -18.64 3.62 -0.35
C ARG A 42 -18.33 2.25 -0.98
N ASP A 43 -18.87 1.97 -2.14
CA ASP A 43 -18.74 0.65 -2.79
C ASP A 43 -17.29 0.39 -3.24
N LEU A 44 -16.65 1.39 -3.84
CA LEU A 44 -15.23 1.33 -4.14
C LEU A 44 -14.41 1.21 -2.84
N GLY A 45 -14.77 1.97 -1.81
CA GLY A 45 -14.17 1.89 -0.47
C GLY A 45 -14.13 0.45 0.05
N TRP A 46 -15.26 -0.26 0.07
CA TRP A 46 -15.34 -1.67 0.48
C TRP A 46 -14.44 -2.59 -0.35
N THR A 47 -14.39 -2.36 -1.66
CA THR A 47 -13.50 -3.13 -2.55
C THR A 47 -12.03 -2.91 -2.19
N LEU A 48 -11.62 -1.66 -1.95
CA LEU A 48 -10.24 -1.29 -1.62
C LEU A 48 -9.80 -1.74 -0.23
N HIS A 49 -10.70 -2.11 0.68
CA HIS A 49 -10.34 -2.68 1.98
C HIS A 49 -9.56 -3.99 1.87
N LEU A 50 -9.79 -4.76 0.80
CA LEU A 50 -9.09 -6.02 0.56
C LEU A 50 -7.71 -5.81 -0.09
N GLY A 51 -7.41 -4.61 -0.58
CA GLY A 51 -6.17 -4.29 -1.27
C GLY A 51 -4.91 -4.57 -0.44
N PRO A 52 -4.80 -4.06 0.81
CA PRO A 52 -3.61 -4.28 1.63
C PRO A 52 -3.39 -5.75 2.00
N LEU A 53 -4.46 -6.55 2.14
CA LEU A 53 -4.37 -8.00 2.31
C LEU A 53 -3.74 -8.67 1.09
N LEU A 54 -4.23 -8.36 -0.12
CA LEU A 54 -3.63 -8.85 -1.36
C LEU A 54 -2.17 -8.42 -1.48
N LEU A 55 -1.87 -7.16 -1.21
CA LEU A 55 -0.51 -6.62 -1.20
C LEU A 55 0.38 -7.39 -0.23
N LEU A 56 -0.14 -7.75 0.96
CA LEU A 56 0.63 -8.46 1.99
C LEU A 56 0.96 -9.89 1.56
N ILE A 57 0.01 -10.58 0.92
CA ILE A 57 0.25 -11.90 0.32
C ILE A 57 1.34 -11.81 -0.74
N VAL A 58 1.22 -10.86 -1.67
CA VAL A 58 2.20 -10.68 -2.76
C VAL A 58 3.58 -10.27 -2.21
N ALA A 59 3.62 -9.44 -1.17
CA ALA A 59 4.85 -9.07 -0.47
C ALA A 59 5.57 -10.30 0.12
N GLY A 60 4.81 -11.20 0.77
CA GLY A 60 5.33 -12.45 1.32
C GLY A 60 5.88 -13.37 0.23
N LEU A 61 5.10 -13.61 -0.84
CA LEU A 61 5.53 -14.43 -1.98
C LEU A 61 6.76 -13.85 -2.70
N GLY A 62 6.85 -12.52 -2.78
CA GLY A 62 7.98 -11.80 -3.39
C GLY A 62 9.19 -11.66 -2.47
N GLN A 63 9.12 -12.18 -1.23
CA GLN A 63 10.18 -12.09 -0.23
C GLN A 63 10.79 -10.68 -0.16
N VAL A 64 9.93 -9.66 -0.05
CA VAL A 64 10.34 -8.24 -0.15
C VAL A 64 11.10 -7.74 1.09
N GLY A 65 11.12 -8.54 2.16
CA GLY A 65 11.80 -8.25 3.43
C GLY A 65 10.86 -7.67 4.49
N TRP A 66 11.22 -7.91 5.76
CA TRP A 66 10.36 -7.62 6.92
C TRP A 66 9.96 -6.15 7.06
N ARG A 67 10.83 -5.21 6.64
CA ARG A 67 10.52 -3.76 6.71
C ARG A 67 9.34 -3.40 5.81
N LEU A 68 9.31 -3.91 4.57
CA LEU A 68 8.20 -3.67 3.64
C LEU A 68 6.93 -4.39 4.08
N ILE A 69 7.07 -5.59 4.66
CA ILE A 69 5.95 -6.29 5.30
C ILE A 69 5.36 -5.44 6.45
N GLY A 70 6.20 -4.84 7.30
CA GLY A 70 5.75 -3.97 8.39
C GLY A 70 5.03 -2.72 7.89
N TRP A 71 5.56 -2.04 6.88
CA TRP A 71 4.87 -0.90 6.24
C TRP A 71 3.51 -1.30 5.64
N ASN A 72 3.42 -2.47 5.03
CA ASN A 72 2.17 -2.98 4.50
C ASN A 72 1.18 -3.39 5.60
N GLY A 73 1.68 -3.91 6.73
CA GLY A 73 0.88 -4.13 7.93
C GLY A 73 0.31 -2.83 8.51
N LEU A 74 1.10 -1.74 8.52
CA LEU A 74 0.61 -0.41 8.88
C LEU A 74 -0.47 0.07 7.91
N LEU A 75 -0.26 -0.09 6.60
CA LEU A 75 -1.27 0.24 5.59
C LEU A 75 -2.57 -0.54 5.83
N LEU A 76 -2.48 -1.85 6.09
CA LEU A 76 -3.62 -2.71 6.39
C LEU A 76 -4.38 -2.24 7.63
N LEU A 77 -3.67 -1.85 8.70
CA LEU A 77 -4.29 -1.31 9.91
C LEU A 77 -5.05 -0.01 9.63
N LEU A 78 -4.40 0.95 8.95
CA LEU A 78 -5.00 2.26 8.65
C LEU A 78 -6.25 2.09 7.76
N VAL A 79 -6.16 1.26 6.72
CA VAL A 79 -7.29 0.94 5.85
C VAL A 79 -8.38 0.20 6.62
N GLY A 80 -8.02 -0.75 7.48
CA GLY A 80 -8.97 -1.49 8.31
C GLY A 80 -9.79 -0.60 9.25
N VAL A 81 -9.20 0.47 9.79
CA VAL A 81 -9.89 1.44 10.66
C VAL A 81 -10.77 2.43 9.87
N GLN A 82 -10.44 2.69 8.60
CA GLN A 82 -11.06 3.72 7.76
C GLN A 82 -12.60 3.70 7.66
N PRO A 83 -13.31 2.56 7.58
CA PRO A 83 -14.75 2.54 7.37
C PRO A 83 -15.52 2.75 8.69
N PHE A 84 -14.86 2.54 9.83
CA PHE A 84 -15.46 2.68 11.16
C PHE A 84 -15.50 4.13 11.63
N LEU A 85 -14.52 4.94 11.22
CA LEU A 85 -14.45 6.36 11.57
C LEU A 85 -15.75 7.14 11.23
N PRO A 86 -16.27 7.13 9.99
CA PRO A 86 -17.50 7.86 9.68
C PRO A 86 -18.74 7.30 10.40
N GLY A 87 -18.71 6.03 10.82
CA GLY A 87 -19.77 5.41 11.64
C GLY A 87 -19.94 6.07 13.01
N ALA A 88 -18.88 6.67 13.56
CA ALA A 88 -18.91 7.33 14.87
C ALA A 88 -19.60 8.72 14.85
N ARG A 89 -20.04 9.23 13.70
CA ARG A 89 -20.55 10.61 13.55
C ARG A 89 -21.71 10.98 14.48
N GLY A 90 -22.53 10.01 14.88
CA GLY A 90 -23.70 10.23 15.74
C GLY A 90 -23.38 10.32 17.24
N SER A 91 -22.25 9.77 17.68
CA SER A 91 -21.88 9.68 19.11
C SER A 91 -20.55 10.37 19.43
N ALA A 92 -19.61 10.40 18.49
CA ALA A 92 -18.28 10.98 18.64
C ALA A 92 -17.84 11.69 17.34
N PRO A 93 -18.41 12.87 17.03
CA PRO A 93 -18.13 13.59 15.77
C PRO A 93 -16.66 13.96 15.59
N TYR A 94 -15.94 14.27 16.68
CA TYR A 94 -14.49 14.52 16.62
C TYR A 94 -13.68 13.29 16.22
N ILE A 95 -14.11 12.08 16.60
CA ILE A 95 -13.50 10.83 16.15
C ILE A 95 -13.83 10.60 14.68
N ALA A 96 -15.08 10.85 14.26
CA ALA A 96 -15.46 10.73 12.86
C ALA A 96 -14.69 11.67 11.94
N ALA A 97 -14.33 12.87 12.42
CA ALA A 97 -13.49 13.83 11.71
C ALA A 97 -12.06 13.31 11.44
N LEU A 98 -11.61 12.23 12.09
CA LEU A 98 -10.34 11.57 11.75
C LEU A 98 -10.40 10.81 10.43
N HIS A 99 -11.58 10.54 9.86
CA HIS A 99 -11.71 9.84 8.57
C HIS A 99 -10.89 10.45 7.42
N PRO A 100 -11.01 11.76 7.10
CA PRO A 100 -10.16 12.39 6.09
C PRO A 100 -8.69 12.46 6.50
N VAL A 101 -8.38 12.59 7.80
CA VAL A 101 -6.99 12.61 8.29
C VAL A 101 -6.32 11.24 8.07
N ASN A 102 -7.03 10.15 8.39
CA ASN A 102 -6.56 8.79 8.17
C ASN A 102 -6.43 8.48 6.67
N ALA A 103 -7.31 9.02 5.81
CA ALA A 103 -7.16 8.92 4.36
C ALA A 103 -5.82 9.51 3.86
N VAL A 104 -5.41 10.67 4.40
CA VAL A 104 -4.09 11.25 4.09
C VAL A 104 -2.96 10.32 4.53
N PHE A 105 -3.03 9.74 5.73
CA PHE A 105 -2.02 8.78 6.18
C PHE A 105 -1.96 7.52 5.30
N ILE A 106 -3.12 6.99 4.87
CA ILE A 106 -3.18 5.85 3.92
C ILE A 106 -2.44 6.19 2.62
N VAL A 107 -2.69 7.38 2.05
CA VAL A 107 -2.01 7.85 0.83
C VAL A 107 -0.50 7.94 1.05
N LEU A 108 -0.05 8.60 2.13
CA LEU A 108 1.37 8.80 2.42
C LEU A 108 2.10 7.48 2.67
N VAL A 109 1.50 6.59 3.46
CA VAL A 109 2.06 5.25 3.75
C VAL A 109 2.14 4.42 2.48
N ASN A 110 1.09 4.39 1.66
CA ASN A 110 1.11 3.64 0.41
C ASN A 110 2.12 4.20 -0.60
N LEU A 111 2.22 5.52 -0.72
CA LEU A 111 3.23 6.17 -1.57
C LEU A 111 4.66 5.82 -1.14
N GLU A 112 4.93 5.90 0.16
CA GLU A 112 6.25 5.56 0.70
C GLU A 112 6.58 4.07 0.50
N LEU A 113 5.59 3.20 0.69
CA LEU A 113 5.71 1.76 0.40
C LEU A 113 5.99 1.51 -1.10
N ALA A 114 5.26 2.17 -2.00
CA ALA A 114 5.44 2.09 -3.45
C ALA A 114 6.85 2.54 -3.89
N LYS A 115 7.34 3.66 -3.33
CA LYS A 115 8.70 4.16 -3.59
C LYS A 115 9.77 3.17 -3.15
N ARG A 116 9.66 2.63 -1.93
CA ARG A 116 10.63 1.66 -1.39
C ARG A 116 10.61 0.34 -2.17
N ALA A 117 9.43 -0.16 -2.53
CA ALA A 117 9.30 -1.36 -3.36
C ALA A 117 9.87 -1.14 -4.78
N THR A 118 9.69 0.07 -5.34
CA THR A 118 10.28 0.42 -6.64
C THR A 118 11.81 0.43 -6.57
N ALA A 119 12.40 0.94 -5.48
CA ALA A 119 13.84 0.88 -5.27
C ALA A 119 14.36 -0.57 -5.18
N LEU A 120 13.61 -1.47 -4.53
CA LEU A 120 13.97 -2.89 -4.41
C LEU A 120 14.18 -3.58 -5.76
N VAL A 121 13.35 -3.27 -6.76
CA VAL A 121 13.45 -3.90 -8.09
C VAL A 121 14.46 -3.22 -9.02
N ARG A 122 14.93 -2.01 -8.68
CA ARG A 122 15.91 -1.23 -9.46
C ARG A 122 17.36 -1.48 -9.06
N LEU A 123 17.62 -2.11 -7.91
CA LEU A 123 18.99 -2.39 -7.47
C LEU A 123 19.71 -3.34 -8.45
N PRO A 124 20.90 -2.97 -8.95
CA PRO A 124 21.72 -3.87 -9.76
C PRO A 124 22.02 -5.16 -9.00
N ILE A 125 22.02 -6.29 -9.71
CA ILE A 125 22.53 -7.54 -9.15
C ILE A 125 24.04 -7.33 -8.96
N ALA A 126 24.51 -7.31 -7.72
CA ALA A 126 25.95 -7.35 -7.47
C ALA A 126 26.54 -8.55 -8.23
N PRO A 127 27.60 -8.39 -9.03
CA PRO A 127 28.28 -9.51 -9.67
C PRO A 127 28.60 -10.57 -8.61
N PRO A 128 28.50 -11.87 -8.94
CA PRO A 128 28.88 -12.92 -8.00
C PRO A 128 30.27 -12.62 -7.46
N ALA A 129 30.40 -12.62 -6.12
CA ALA A 129 31.66 -12.34 -5.46
C ALA A 129 32.76 -13.17 -6.13
N ALA A 130 33.82 -12.49 -6.59
CA ALA A 130 34.95 -13.17 -7.21
C ALA A 130 35.43 -14.27 -6.25
N LYS A 131 35.50 -15.50 -6.75
CA LYS A 131 35.99 -16.63 -5.95
C LYS A 131 37.34 -16.23 -5.34
N PRO A 132 37.59 -16.46 -4.04
CA PRO A 132 38.89 -16.22 -3.44
C PRO A 132 39.96 -16.90 -4.28
N THR A 133 40.88 -16.13 -4.84
CA THR A 133 42.03 -16.66 -5.57
C THR A 133 42.79 -17.55 -4.60
N ALA A 134 42.88 -18.84 -4.90
CA ALA A 134 43.63 -19.78 -4.08
C ALA A 134 45.08 -19.29 -3.99
N ILE A 135 45.50 -18.92 -2.78
CA ILE A 135 46.89 -18.61 -2.50
C ILE A 135 47.64 -19.94 -2.65
N LYS A 136 48.49 -20.03 -3.67
CA LYS A 136 49.37 -21.19 -3.87
C LYS A 136 50.45 -21.15 -2.78
N PRO A 137 50.61 -22.18 -1.93
CA PRO A 137 51.72 -22.21 -0.98
C PRO A 137 53.05 -22.33 -1.75
N ALA A 138 54.07 -21.65 -1.21
CA ALA A 138 55.43 -21.58 -1.72
C ALA A 138 56.21 -22.88 -1.48
#